data_AF-A0A0K0CUM5-F1
#
_entry.id   AF-A0A0K0CUM5-F1
#
_cell.length_a   1.000
_cell.length_b   1.000
_cell.length_c   1.000
_cell.angle_alpha   90.00
_cell.angle_beta   90.00
_cell.angle_gamma   90.00
#
_symmetry.space_group_name_H-M   'P 1'
#
loop_
_entity.id
_entity.type
_entity.pdbx_description
1 polymer ?
#
loop_
_entity_poly.entity_id
_entity_poly.type
_entity_poly.pdbx_seq_one_letter_code
_entity_poly.pdbx_strand_id
1 'polypeptide(L)' 'MLEKKFEQTKYLAGSDRAQLAQELSMSESQVKVWFQNRRTKWRKKEAADNALGKRQEDLKSPSEQIQALQSMPFIASPN' A
#
# COMPACT_ATOMS: atom_id res chain seq x y z
N MET A 1 1.87 5.83 19.39
CA MET A 1 0.57 5.17 19.61
C MET A 1 -0.26 5.08 18.33
N LEU A 2 -0.66 6.22 17.71
CA LEU A 2 -1.47 6.20 16.48
C LEU A 2 -0.82 5.45 15.31
N GLU A 3 0.48 5.67 15.07
CA GLU A 3 1.21 4.98 14.01
C GLU A 3 1.30 3.46 14.24
N LYS A 4 1.65 3.06 15.47
CA LYS A 4 1.67 1.65 15.89
C LYS A 4 0.31 0.97 15.72
N LYS A 5 -0.79 1.68 16.03
CA LYS A 5 -2.14 1.15 15.83
C LYS A 5 -2.52 1.08 14.35
N PHE A 6 -2.06 2.04 13.53
CA PHE A 6 -2.24 2.04 12.08
C PHE A 6 -1.50 0.89 11.40
N GLU A 7 -0.33 0.51 11.90
CA GLU A 7 0.42 -0.67 11.41
C GLU A 7 -0.41 -1.96 11.57
N GLN A 8 -1.08 -2.12 12.71
CA GLN A 8 -1.95 -3.27 13.00
C GLN A 8 -3.24 -3.25 12.18
N THR A 9 -3.89 -2.09 12.05
CA THR A 9 -5.12 -1.94 11.26
C THR A 9 -5.17 -0.60 10.54
N LYS A 10 -5.43 -0.65 9.22
CA LYS A 10 -5.55 0.57 8.38
C LYS A 10 -6.90 1.28 8.57
N TYR A 11 -7.87 0.61 9.20
CA TYR A 11 -9.22 1.10 9.41
C TYR A 11 -9.66 0.81 10.85
N LEU A 12 -10.08 1.85 11.57
CA LEU A 12 -10.62 1.70 12.92
C LEU A 12 -12.13 1.49 12.89
N ALA A 13 -12.58 0.49 13.65
CA ALA A 13 -13.98 0.37 14.09
C ALA A 13 -14.35 1.53 15.03
N GLY A 14 -15.66 1.75 15.24
CA GLY A 14 -16.14 2.82 16.13
C GLY A 14 -15.65 2.64 17.57
N SER A 15 -15.71 1.43 18.09
CA SER A 15 -15.22 1.06 19.44
C SER A 15 -13.73 1.35 19.62
N ASP A 16 -12.89 0.90 18.68
CA ASP A 16 -11.44 1.10 18.73
C ASP A 16 -11.07 2.58 18.66
N ARG A 17 -11.85 3.37 17.92
CA ARG A 17 -11.66 4.82 17.83
C ARG A 17 -11.97 5.52 19.14
N ALA A 18 -13.06 5.15 19.81
CA ALA A 18 -13.41 5.70 21.12
C ALA A 18 -12.34 5.35 22.16
N GLN A 19 -11.87 4.10 22.18
CA GLN A 19 -10.80 3.67 23.09
C GLN A 19 -9.50 4.46 22.86
N LEU A 20 -9.08 4.60 21.60
CA LEU A 20 -7.85 5.31 21.23
C LEU A 20 -7.94 6.82 21.49
N ALA A 21 -9.15 7.38 21.35
CA ALA A 21 -9.44 8.77 21.70
C ALA A 21 -9.26 9.01 23.20
N GLN A 22 -9.81 8.13 24.04
CA GLN A 22 -9.64 8.19 25.50
C GLN A 22 -8.19 8.01 25.93
N GLU A 23 -7.49 7.02 25.38
CA GLU A 23 -6.10 6.71 25.74
C GLU A 23 -5.12 7.85 25.39
N LEU A 24 -5.43 8.64 24.35
CA LEU A 24 -4.59 9.73 23.88
C LEU A 24 -5.10 11.11 24.28
N SER A 25 -6.17 11.20 25.08
CA SER A 25 -6.85 12.45 25.41
C SER A 25 -7.17 13.30 24.17
N MET A 26 -7.64 12.65 23.11
CA MET A 26 -8.05 13.25 21.84
C MET A 26 -9.54 13.02 21.62
N SER A 27 -10.17 13.83 20.77
CA SER A 27 -11.52 13.55 20.29
C SER A 27 -11.52 12.45 19.23
N GLU A 28 -12.61 11.68 19.15
CA GLU A 28 -12.81 10.70 18.08
C GLU A 28 -12.69 11.32 16.68
N SER A 29 -13.07 12.59 16.54
CA SER A 29 -12.93 13.35 15.29
C SER A 29 -11.46 13.52 14.91
N GLN A 30 -10.60 13.90 15.86
CA GLN A 30 -9.15 14.02 15.60
C GLN A 30 -8.53 12.67 15.23
N VAL A 31 -8.92 11.59 15.92
CA VAL A 31 -8.47 10.24 15.57
C VAL A 31 -8.93 9.86 14.15
N LYS A 32 -10.19 10.16 13.80
CA LYS A 32 -10.74 9.94 12.45
C LYS A 32 -9.95 10.69 11.38
N VAL A 33 -9.72 11.99 11.59
CA VAL A 33 -8.97 12.85 10.65
C VAL A 33 -7.53 12.36 10.50
N TRP A 34 -6.88 11.97 11.61
CA TRP A 34 -5.53 11.44 11.56
C TRP A 34 -5.46 10.16 10.74
N PHE A 35 -6.37 9.20 10.96
CA PHE A 35 -6.41 7.94 10.19
C PHE A 35 -6.74 8.19 8.71
N GLN A 36 -7.58 9.17 8.41
CA GLN A 36 -7.89 9.56 7.04
C GLN A 36 -6.67 10.16 6.33
N ASN A 37 -5.96 11.07 6.98
CA ASN A 37 -4.71 11.66 6.47
C ASN A 37 -3.63 10.59 6.29
N ARG A 38 -3.54 9.65 7.25
CA ARG A 38 -2.57 8.56 7.19
C ARG A 38 -2.83 7.61 6.02
N ARG A 39 -4.09 7.21 5.78
CA ARG A 39 -4.46 6.40 4.60
C ARG A 39 -4.16 7.11 3.28
N THR A 40 -4.39 8.42 3.20
CA THR A 40 -4.04 9.20 2.00
C THR A 40 -2.55 9.15 1.72
N LYS A 41 -1.70 9.33 2.75
CA LYS A 41 -0.24 9.20 2.60
C LYS A 41 0.17 7.78 2.19
N TRP A 42 -0.42 6.75 2.80
CA TRP A 42 -0.13 5.36 2.47
C TRP A 42 -0.47 5.03 1.00
N ARG A 43 -1.68 5.37 0.54
CA ARG A 43 -2.07 5.17 -0.88
C ARG A 43 -1.18 5.94 -1.86
N LYS A 44 -0.79 7.18 -1.52
CA LYS A 44 0.16 7.94 -2.34
C LYS A 44 1.51 7.24 -2.45
N LYS A 45 2.00 6.67 -1.35
CA LYS A 45 3.24 5.89 -1.36
C LYS A 45 3.11 4.64 -2.23
N GLU A 46 2.05 3.86 -2.06
CA GLU A 46 1.84 2.64 -2.88
C GLU A 46 1.66 2.96 -4.37
N ALA A 47 0.99 4.07 -4.70
CA ALA A 47 0.87 4.53 -6.08
C ALA A 47 2.21 5.00 -6.65
N ALA A 48 3.03 5.69 -5.85
CA ALA A 48 4.37 6.09 -6.25
C ALA A 48 5.31 4.89 -6.43
N ASP A 49 5.27 3.93 -5.51
CA ASP A 49 6.07 2.70 -5.59
C ASP A 49 5.66 1.85 -6.81
N ASN A 50 4.36 1.74 -7.10
CA ASN A 50 3.87 1.10 -8.33
C ASN A 50 4.25 1.88 -9.60
N ALA A 51 4.23 3.21 -9.57
CA ALA A 51 4.65 4.04 -10.71
C ALA A 51 6.16 3.94 -10.96
N LEU A 52 6.98 3.83 -9.92
CA LEU A 52 8.41 3.57 -10.01
C LEU A 52 8.68 2.16 -10.55
N GLY A 53 7.92 1.16 -10.10
CA GLY A 53 7.99 -0.21 -10.63
C GLY A 53 7.65 -0.27 -12.12
N LYS A 54 6.61 0.45 -12.57
CA LYS A 54 6.29 0.58 -14.01
C LYS A 54 7.41 1.27 -14.79
N ARG A 55 7.97 2.36 -14.25
CA ARG A 55 9.04 3.09 -14.93
C ARG A 55 10.31 2.24 -15.09
N GLN A 56 10.55 1.31 -14.18
CA GLN A 56 11.68 0.38 -14.27
C GLN A 56 11.45 -0.73 -15.31
N GLU A 57 10.21 -1.12 -15.57
CA GLU A 57 9.85 -1.99 -16.70
C GLU A 57 10.00 -1.26 -18.05
N ASP A 58 9.57 0.01 -18.11
CA ASP A 58 9.71 0.87 -19.29
C ASP A 58 11.19 1.18 -19.65
N LEU A 59 12.11 1.03 -18.68
CA LEU A 59 13.55 1.25 -18.85
C LEU A 59 14.31 -0.01 -19.32
N LYS A 60 13.69 -1.18 -19.37
CA LYS A 60 14.33 -2.40 -19.92
C LYS A 60 14.48 -2.23 -21.43
N SER A 61 15.69 -2.42 -21.94
CA SER A 61 15.96 -2.36 -23.38
C SER A 61 15.07 -3.38 -24.12
N PRO A 62 14.57 -3.07 -25.33
CA PRO A 62 13.79 -4.02 -26.14
C PRO A 62 14.46 -5.40 -26.26
N SER A 63 15.79 -5.44 -26.29
CA SER A 63 16.57 -6.69 -26.34
C SER A 63 16.46 -7.52 -25.05
N GLU A 64 16.43 -6.87 -23.88
CA GLU A 64 16.29 -7.55 -22.59
C GLU A 64 14.87 -8.09 -22.41
N GLN A 65 13.86 -7.38 -22.92
CA GLN A 65 12.48 -7.85 -22.92
C GLN A 65 12.29 -9.08 -23.81
N ILE A 66 12.91 -9.09 -24.99
CA ILE A 66 12.91 -10.25 -25.91
C ILE A 66 13.60 -11.47 -25.26
N GLN A 67 14.74 -11.28 -24.61
CA GLN A 67 15.44 -12.36 -23.89
C GLN A 67 14.64 -12.89 -22.70
N ALA A 68 13.93 -12.03 -21.97
CA ALA A 68 13.05 -12.43 -20.86
C ALA A 68 11.86 -13.26 -21.34
N LEU A 69 11.26 -12.90 -22.49
CA LEU A 69 10.18 -13.67 -23.12
C LEU A 69 10.67 -15.04 -23.61
N GLN A 70 11.89 -15.13 -24.13
CA GLN A 70 12.50 -16.38 -24.62
C GLN A 70 12.94 -17.33 -23.51
N SER A 71 13.18 -16.82 -22.30
CA SER A 71 13.57 -17.62 -21.12
C SER A 71 12.39 -18.11 -20.29
N MET A 72 11.15 -17.75 -20.65
CA MET A 72 9.94 -18.29 -20.04
C MET A 72 9.77 -19.78 -20.40
N PRO A 73 9.47 -20.66 -19.43
CA PRO A 73 9.20 -22.05 -19.74
C PRO A 73 7.96 -22.13 -20.62
N PHE A 74 8.06 -22.84 -21.74
CA PHE A 74 6.91 -23.12 -22.60
C PHE A 74 5.96 -24.02 -21.79
N ILE A 75 4.98 -23.42 -21.14
CA ILE A 75 3.88 -24.15 -20.53
C ILE A 75 3.13 -24.80 -21.68
N ALA A 76 3.43 -26.08 -21.92
CA ALA A 76 2.63 -26.92 -22.80
C ALA A 76 1.19 -26.81 -22.30
N SER A 77 0.32 -26.21 -23.13
CA SER A 77 -1.10 -26.17 -22.82
C SER A 77 -1.59 -27.61 -22.65
N PRO A 78 -2.23 -27.95 -21.52
CA PRO A 78 -2.88 -29.24 -21.40
C PRO A 78 -4.00 -29.29 -22.42
N ASN A 79 -3.98 -30.34 -23.24
CA ASN A 79 -4.98 -30.70 -24.23
C ASN A 79 -6.35 -30.92 -23.56
#